data_AF-A0A497KSN1-F1
#
_entry.id   AF-A0A497KSN1-F1
#
_cell.length_a   1.000
_cell.length_b   1.000
_cell.length_c   1.000
_cell.angle_alpha   90.00
_cell.angle_beta   90.00
_cell.angle_gamma   90.00
#
_symmetry.space_group_name_H-M   'P 1'
#
loop_
_entity.id
_entity.type
_entity.pdbx_description
1 polymer ?
#
loop_
_entity_poly.entity_id
_entity_poly.type
_entity_poly.pdbx_seq_one_letter_code
_entity_poly.pdbx_strand_id
1 'polypeptide(L)'
;HFIFSPSAWAVKADHDNDKEPYGESWLRAYRELCRLYRISIVGVSNVGWITEGPWKGRKVIGCSLAVGPDGEVLAKGPYGPDAEALIIVNIQAQPRDVKGTDYAAYLKKKGYVGP
;
A
#
# COMPACT_ATOMS: atom_id res chain seq x y z
N HIS A 1 5.49 -7.53 12.41
CA HIS A 1 6.57 -6.85 11.64
C HIS A 1 5.96 -5.90 10.64
N PHE A 2 6.75 -4.92 10.19
CA PHE A 2 6.28 -3.80 9.38
C PHE A 2 7.09 -3.70 8.08
N ILE A 3 6.44 -3.31 7.00
CA ILE A 3 7.08 -2.77 5.79
C ILE A 3 6.60 -1.33 5.64
N PHE A 4 7.54 -0.42 5.44
CA PHE A 4 7.25 0.95 5.05
C PHE A 4 7.54 1.12 3.56
N SER A 5 6.57 1.62 2.80
CA SER A 5 6.66 1.78 1.34
C SER A 5 6.41 3.25 0.96
N PRO A 6 7.41 4.13 1.16
CA PRO A 6 7.34 5.47 0.60
C PRO A 6 7.29 5.40 -0.92
N SER A 7 6.45 6.22 -1.54
CA SER A 7 6.13 6.16 -2.96
C SER A 7 5.74 7.53 -3.52
N ALA A 8 5.64 7.63 -4.84
CA ALA A 8 5.19 8.82 -5.54
C ALA A 8 4.34 8.41 -6.75
N TRP A 9 3.06 8.12 -6.52
CA TRP A 9 2.18 7.69 -7.59
C TRP A 9 1.53 8.86 -8.28
N ALA A 10 1.73 8.90 -9.59
CA ALA A 10 1.21 9.94 -10.43
C ALA A 10 0.18 9.39 -11.43
N VAL A 11 -0.88 10.16 -11.61
CA VAL A 11 -1.90 9.93 -12.65
C VAL A 11 -1.90 11.09 -13.64
N LYS A 12 -2.55 10.91 -14.79
CA LYS A 12 -2.74 12.00 -15.76
C LYS A 12 -3.53 13.16 -15.14
N ALA A 13 -3.37 14.37 -15.69
CA ALA A 13 -4.05 15.58 -15.19
C ALA A 13 -5.56 15.39 -15.08
N ASP A 14 -6.15 14.79 -16.11
CA ASP A 14 -7.57 14.56 -16.33
C ASP A 14 -8.12 13.27 -15.69
N HIS A 15 -7.30 12.53 -14.92
CA HIS A 15 -7.77 11.32 -14.24
C HIS A 15 -8.95 11.65 -13.31
N ASP A 16 -10.03 10.89 -13.47
CA ASP A 16 -11.27 11.00 -12.71
C ASP A 16 -11.38 9.78 -11.78
N ASN A 17 -11.27 10.02 -10.47
CA ASN A 17 -11.25 8.95 -9.48
C ASN A 17 -12.64 8.34 -9.22
N ASP A 18 -13.72 9.01 -9.63
CA ASP A 18 -15.06 8.44 -9.51
C ASP A 18 -15.34 7.44 -10.64
N LYS A 19 -14.72 7.65 -11.81
CA LYS A 19 -14.80 6.74 -12.97
C LYS A 19 -13.74 5.65 -12.96
N GLU A 20 -12.52 5.98 -12.53
CA GLU A 20 -11.38 5.07 -12.44
C GLU A 20 -10.78 5.14 -11.02
N PRO A 21 -11.38 4.45 -10.03
CA PRO A 21 -10.93 4.55 -8.65
C PRO A 21 -9.49 4.06 -8.45
N TYR A 22 -8.67 4.92 -7.85
CA TYR A 22 -7.28 4.60 -7.54
C TYR A 22 -7.14 3.77 -6.25
N GLY A 23 -6.14 2.88 -6.25
CA GLY A 23 -5.64 2.18 -5.07
C GLY A 23 -5.97 0.70 -4.98
N GLU A 24 -6.79 0.12 -5.87
CA GLU A 24 -7.12 -1.30 -5.81
C GLU A 24 -5.91 -2.20 -6.07
N SER A 25 -5.03 -1.82 -7.01
CA SER A 25 -3.80 -2.57 -7.28
C SER A 25 -2.89 -2.65 -6.04
N TRP A 26 -2.77 -1.53 -5.34
CA TRP A 26 -2.05 -1.39 -4.08
C TRP A 26 -2.66 -2.26 -2.99
N LEU A 27 -3.98 -2.12 -2.81
CA LEU A 27 -4.71 -2.87 -1.81
C LEU A 27 -4.56 -4.37 -2.02
N ARG A 28 -4.74 -4.85 -3.25
CA ARG A 28 -4.59 -6.26 -3.60
C ARG A 28 -3.19 -6.78 -3.27
N ALA A 29 -2.15 -6.07 -3.71
CA ALA A 29 -0.77 -6.49 -3.47
C ALA A 29 -0.42 -6.50 -1.98
N TYR A 30 -0.77 -5.43 -1.26
CA TYR A 30 -0.49 -5.31 0.16
C TYR A 30 -1.27 -6.33 0.97
N ARG A 31 -2.57 -6.48 0.71
CA ARG A 31 -3.44 -7.44 1.39
C ARG A 31 -2.90 -8.85 1.29
N GLU A 32 -2.49 -9.27 0.09
CA GLU A 32 -1.94 -10.62 -0.12
C GLU A 32 -0.68 -10.85 0.71
N LEU A 33 0.30 -9.95 0.62
CA LEU A 33 1.55 -10.05 1.38
C LEU A 33 1.29 -10.01 2.89
N CYS A 34 0.42 -9.13 3.35
CA CYS A 34 0.07 -9.03 4.76
C CYS A 34 -0.49 -10.36 5.26
N ARG A 35 -1.48 -10.92 4.56
CA ARG A 35 -2.18 -12.14 4.97
C ARG A 35 -1.30 -13.39 4.90
N LEU A 36 -0.44 -13.48 3.89
CA LEU A 36 0.54 -14.56 3.77
C LEU A 36 1.55 -14.49 4.91
N TYR A 37 2.19 -13.35 5.11
CA TYR A 37 3.36 -13.25 5.99
C TYR A 37 3.05 -12.77 7.41
N ARG A 38 1.79 -12.40 7.71
CA ARG A 38 1.35 -11.78 8.98
C ARG A 38 2.17 -10.54 9.32
N ILE A 39 2.31 -9.66 8.33
CA ILE A 39 3.02 -8.39 8.43
C ILE A 39 2.06 -7.24 8.14
N SER A 40 2.33 -6.06 8.66
CA SER A 40 1.61 -4.85 8.27
C SER A 40 2.43 -4.07 7.25
N ILE A 41 1.76 -3.44 6.29
CA ILE A 41 2.40 -2.59 5.29
C ILE A 41 1.80 -1.19 5.40
N VAL A 42 2.66 -0.18 5.48
CA VAL A 42 2.27 1.24 5.44
C VAL A 42 2.91 1.87 4.22
N GLY A 43 2.09 2.08 3.19
CA GLY A 43 2.47 2.78 1.98
C GLY A 43 2.06 4.25 2.07
N VAL A 44 2.99 5.15 1.79
CA VAL A 44 2.72 6.60 1.77
C VAL A 44 3.08 7.16 0.41
N SER A 45 2.27 8.09 -0.08
CA SER A 45 2.54 8.81 -1.33
C SER A 45 2.36 10.30 -1.12
N ASN A 46 3.21 11.10 -1.77
CA ASN A 46 3.08 12.54 -1.79
C ASN A 46 1.86 13.01 -2.62
N VAL A 47 1.52 14.29 -2.45
CA VAL A 47 0.46 15.01 -3.17
C VAL A 47 1.05 16.20 -3.93
N GLY A 48 0.36 16.67 -4.96
CA GLY A 48 0.70 17.89 -5.70
C GLY A 48 0.82 17.70 -7.21
N TRP A 49 1.14 18.80 -7.89
CA TRP A 49 1.40 18.80 -9.32
C TRP A 49 2.88 18.61 -9.62
N ILE A 50 3.19 17.76 -10.59
CA ILE A 50 4.55 17.64 -11.12
C ILE A 50 4.74 18.78 -12.13
N THR A 51 5.57 19.78 -11.77
CA THR A 51 5.75 21.01 -12.55
C THR A 51 6.84 20.90 -13.62
N GLU A 52 7.74 19.93 -13.50
CA GLU A 52 8.92 19.76 -14.37
C GLU A 52 9.26 18.29 -14.64
N GLY A 53 10.14 18.06 -15.63
CA GLY A 53 10.60 16.73 -16.02
C GLY A 53 9.63 15.94 -16.92
N PRO A 54 9.94 14.66 -17.20
CA PRO A 54 9.17 13.86 -18.17
C PRO A 54 7.72 13.58 -17.76
N TRP A 55 7.41 13.77 -16.48
CA TRP A 55 6.06 13.58 -15.92
C TRP A 55 5.36 14.92 -15.66
N LYS A 56 5.90 16.04 -16.16
CA LYS A 56 5.30 17.37 -16.06
C LYS A 56 3.82 17.35 -16.48
N GLY A 57 3.00 18.03 -15.69
CA GLY A 57 1.55 18.12 -15.90
C GLY A 57 0.77 16.93 -15.34
N ARG A 58 1.42 15.93 -14.76
CA ARG A 58 0.76 14.87 -13.99
C ARG A 58 0.57 15.30 -12.54
N LYS A 59 -0.36 14.64 -11.85
CA LYS A 59 -0.64 14.87 -10.42
C LYS A 59 -0.21 13.65 -9.61
N VAL A 60 0.55 13.86 -8.54
CA VAL A 60 0.68 12.88 -7.46
C VAL A 60 -0.47 13.07 -6.48
N ILE A 61 -1.07 11.97 -6.03
CA ILE A 61 -2.46 12.00 -5.55
C ILE A 61 -2.67 11.49 -4.12
N GLY A 62 -1.60 11.25 -3.36
CA GLY A 62 -1.76 10.68 -2.03
C GLY A 62 -2.30 9.26 -2.11
N CYS A 63 -3.51 9.00 -1.59
CA CYS A 63 -4.05 7.65 -1.43
C CYS A 63 -3.14 6.72 -0.61
N SER A 64 -2.40 7.28 0.35
CA SER A 64 -1.60 6.51 1.32
C SER A 64 -2.46 5.40 1.96
N LEU A 65 -1.87 4.24 2.21
CA LEU A 65 -2.61 3.04 2.59
C LEU A 65 -1.86 2.27 3.67
N ALA A 66 -2.54 1.98 4.78
CA ALA A 66 -2.05 1.10 5.83
C ALA A 66 -2.89 -0.19 5.84
N VAL A 67 -2.22 -1.34 5.77
CA VAL A 67 -2.85 -2.66 5.78
C VAL A 67 -2.30 -3.50 6.94
N GLY A 68 -3.20 -4.08 7.71
CA GLY A 68 -2.92 -4.90 8.88
C GLY A 68 -2.52 -6.33 8.53
N PRO A 69 -2.02 -7.11 9.51
CA PRO A 69 -1.44 -8.45 9.27
C PRO A 69 -2.43 -9.48 8.74
N ASP A 70 -3.73 -9.22 8.86
CA ASP A 70 -4.79 -10.09 8.33
C ASP A 70 -5.33 -9.61 6.97
N GLY A 71 -4.76 -8.53 6.42
CA GLY A 71 -5.17 -7.94 5.15
C GLY A 71 -6.28 -6.89 5.26
N GLU A 72 -6.65 -6.52 6.48
CA GLU A 72 -7.59 -5.43 6.79
C GLU A 72 -6.98 -4.06 6.45
N VAL A 73 -7.79 -3.13 5.94
CA VAL A 73 -7.36 -1.74 5.75
C VAL A 73 -7.45 -1.01 7.08
N LEU A 74 -6.31 -0.64 7.65
CA LEU A 74 -6.24 0.11 8.91
C LEU A 74 -6.49 1.61 8.68
N ALA A 75 -6.04 2.13 7.54
CA ALA A 75 -6.31 3.50 7.13
C ALA A 75 -6.13 3.64 5.61
N LYS A 76 -6.91 4.53 5.01
CA LYS A 76 -6.73 5.01 3.64
C LYS A 76 -6.79 6.53 3.64
N GLY A 77 -5.75 7.15 3.10
CA GLY A 77 -5.68 8.60 2.95
C GLY A 77 -6.53 9.10 1.79
N PRO A 78 -6.82 10.42 1.79
CA PRO A 78 -7.60 11.04 0.73
C PRO A 78 -6.88 10.98 -0.62
N TYR A 79 -7.67 11.05 -1.69
CA TYR A 79 -7.20 11.16 -3.07
C TYR A 79 -7.16 12.63 -3.49
N GLY A 80 -6.06 13.05 -4.12
CA GLY A 80 -6.01 14.32 -4.84
C GLY A 80 -4.67 15.06 -4.71
N PRO A 81 -4.41 16.06 -5.57
CA PRO A 81 -3.17 16.84 -5.53
C PRO A 81 -3.08 17.77 -4.31
N ASP A 82 -4.20 18.16 -3.72
CA ASP A 82 -4.25 19.05 -2.54
C ASP A 82 -4.61 18.27 -1.26
N ALA A 83 -4.59 16.92 -1.34
CA ALA A 83 -5.08 16.03 -0.30
C ALA A 83 -4.03 15.76 0.80
N GLU A 84 -3.32 16.81 1.23
CA GLU A 84 -2.33 16.72 2.30
C GLU A 84 -3.02 16.31 3.61
N ALA A 85 -2.50 15.28 4.27
CA ALA A 85 -3.05 14.78 5.51
C ALA A 85 -2.00 14.10 6.38
N LEU A 86 -2.10 14.30 7.70
CA LEU A 86 -1.43 13.48 8.70
C LEU A 86 -2.39 12.40 9.17
N ILE A 87 -2.02 11.14 8.97
CA ILE A 87 -2.82 9.98 9.37
C ILE A 87 -2.00 9.17 10.38
N ILE A 88 -2.57 8.94 11.56
CA ILE A 88 -1.93 8.19 12.62
C ILE A 88 -2.56 6.81 12.68
N VAL A 89 -1.72 5.77 12.64
CA VAL A 89 -2.14 4.37 12.80
C VAL A 89 -1.32 3.73 13.91
N ASN A 90 -2.00 3.03 14.81
CA ASN A 90 -1.35 2.22 15.84
C ASN A 90 -1.20 0.80 15.31
N ILE A 91 0.04 0.33 15.19
CA ILE A 91 0.33 -1.00 14.65
C ILE A 91 1.23 -1.75 15.62
N GLN A 92 0.81 -2.95 16.00
CA GLN A 92 1.58 -3.82 16.90
C GLN A 92 2.30 -4.91 16.12
N ALA A 93 3.59 -5.10 16.41
CA ALA A 93 4.34 -6.21 15.85
C ALA A 93 3.83 -7.54 16.45
N GLN A 94 3.47 -8.47 15.58
CA GLN A 94 3.13 -9.84 15.97
C GLN A 94 4.39 -10.71 16.08
N PRO A 95 4.47 -11.61 17.10
CA PRO A 95 5.49 -12.65 17.17
C PRO A 95 5.48 -13.54 15.92
N ARG A 96 6.62 -14.17 15.61
CA ARG A 96 6.74 -15.09 14.48
C ARG A 96 7.16 -16.48 14.93
N ASP A 97 6.35 -17.44 14.50
CA ASP A 97 6.60 -18.87 14.73
C ASP A 97 7.34 -19.54 13.56
N VAL A 98 7.69 -18.76 12.52
CA VAL A 98 8.31 -19.26 11.27
C VAL A 98 9.52 -18.40 10.89
N LYS A 99 10.64 -19.04 10.56
CA LYS A 99 11.93 -18.40 10.25
C LYS A 99 12.63 -19.11 9.10
N GLY A 100 13.54 -18.40 8.42
CA GLY A 100 14.41 -18.98 7.39
C GLY A 100 13.64 -19.72 6.29
N THR A 101 14.07 -20.94 5.98
CA THR A 101 13.49 -21.77 4.91
C THR A 101 12.12 -22.36 5.25
N ASP A 102 11.68 -22.29 6.52
CA ASP A 102 10.38 -22.83 6.94
C ASP A 102 9.20 -22.06 6.34
N TYR A 103 9.43 -20.85 5.80
CA TYR A 103 8.43 -20.09 5.07
C TYR A 103 7.86 -20.86 3.88
N ALA A 104 8.64 -21.72 3.22
CA ALA A 104 8.15 -22.50 2.09
C ALA A 104 6.98 -23.41 2.50
N ALA A 105 7.12 -24.16 3.59
CA ALA A 105 6.08 -25.05 4.10
C ALA A 105 4.89 -24.25 4.68
N TYR A 106 5.18 -23.17 5.39
CA TYR A 106 4.16 -22.28 5.97
C TYR A 106 3.27 -21.63 4.89
N LEU A 107 3.86 -21.13 3.80
CA LEU A 107 3.12 -20.51 2.70
C LEU A 107 2.26 -21.53 1.94
N LYS A 108 2.79 -22.74 1.70
CA LYS A 108 2.00 -23.85 1.11
C LYS A 108 0.76 -24.17 1.94
N LYS A 109 0.88 -24.21 3.28
CA LYS A 109 -0.27 -24.42 4.20
C LYS A 109 -1.30 -23.28 4.12
N LYS A 110 -0.89 -22.08 3.70
CA LYS A 110 -1.78 -20.94 3.45
C LYS A 110 -2.37 -20.89 2.04
N GLY A 111 -2.11 -21.89 1.21
CA GLY A 111 -2.62 -21.99 -0.16
C GLY A 111 -1.78 -21.25 -1.19
N TYR A 112 -0.60 -20.73 -0.82
CA TYR A 112 0.32 -20.14 -1.79
C TYR A 112 1.05 -21.23 -2.55
N VAL A 113 0.85 -21.28 -3.87
CA VAL A 113 1.43 -22.29 -4.77
C VAL A 113 2.74 -21.85 -5.44
N GLY A 114 3.17 -20.60 -5.22
CA GLY A 114 4.28 -20.00 -5.95
C GLY A 114 3.83 -19.31 -7.25
N PRO A 115 4.74 -18.56 -7.90
CA PRO A 115 4.60 -18.21 -9.31
C PRO A 115 4.72 -19.44 -10.22
#